data_AF-A0A8J7IC37-F1
#
_entry.id   AF-A0A8J7IC37-F1
#
_cell.length_a   1.000
_cell.length_b   1.000
_cell.length_c   1.000
_cell.angle_alpha   90.00
_cell.angle_beta   90.00
_cell.angle_gamma   90.00
#
_symmetry.space_group_name_H-M   'P 1'
#
loop_
_entity.id
_entity.type
_entity.pdbx_description
1 polymer ?
#
loop_
_entity_poly.entity_id
_entity_poly.type
_entity_poly.pdbx_seq_one_letter_code
_entity_poly.pdbx_strand_id
1 'polypeptide(L)'
;MNTVTTPGKVRDHIVDNPGGLDLVFTGEKLLSVNYHDVGSVKLYRTQGGRYVMRQRRSSRPGFIEIDRLEIGQSAEQLLDLLVTGRGVTAMRAELGLDTSIRLD
;
A
#
# COMPACT_ATOMS: atom_id res chain seq x y z
N MET A 1 19.90 -12.97 2.39
CA MET A 1 20.09 -11.51 2.36
C MET A 1 18.99 -10.89 3.21
N ASN A 2 19.32 -10.31 4.36
CA ASN A 2 18.33 -9.69 5.24
C ASN A 2 18.02 -8.27 4.72
N THR A 3 16.88 -8.09 4.06
CA THR A 3 16.31 -6.76 3.84
C THR A 3 15.68 -6.30 5.16
N VAL A 4 16.46 -5.59 5.96
CA VAL A 4 15.95 -4.85 7.12
C VAL A 4 15.17 -3.66 6.55
N THR A 5 13.85 -3.80 6.48
CA THR A 5 12.94 -2.68 6.18
C THR A 5 13.10 -1.66 7.31
N THR A 6 13.83 -0.59 7.04
CA THR A 6 14.03 0.48 8.04
C THR A 6 12.66 1.07 8.36
N PRO A 7 12.23 1.13 9.64
CA PRO A 7 10.95 1.73 9.99
C PRO A 7 10.87 3.15 9.45
N GLY A 8 9.82 3.44 8.68
CA GLY A 8 9.56 4.77 8.16
C GLY A 8 9.34 5.74 9.31
N LYS A 9 9.90 6.96 9.19
CA LYS A 9 9.65 8.01 10.19
C LYS A 9 8.16 8.36 10.26
N VAL A 10 7.60 8.26 11.46
CA VAL A 10 6.26 8.73 11.80
C VAL A 10 6.17 10.23 11.57
N ARG A 11 5.17 10.67 10.79
CA ARG A 11 4.93 12.06 10.43
C ARG A 11 3.48 12.25 9.97
N ASP A 12 3.08 13.50 9.75
CA ASP A 12 1.79 13.81 9.14
C ASP A 12 1.82 13.53 7.64
N HIS A 13 0.74 12.91 7.16
CA HIS A 13 0.51 12.62 5.75
C HIS A 13 -0.81 13.23 5.32
N ILE A 14 -0.80 13.78 4.11
CA ILE A 14 -1.99 14.18 3.38
C ILE A 14 -2.06 13.26 2.16
N VAL A 15 -3.15 12.50 2.05
CA VAL A 15 -3.37 11.53 0.99
C VAL A 15 -4.60 11.93 0.20
N ASP A 16 -4.39 12.19 -1.09
CA ASP A 16 -5.44 12.50 -2.05
C ASP A 16 -6.53 11.44 -2.06
N ASN A 17 -7.78 11.87 -1.93
CA ASN A 17 -8.96 11.01 -1.97
C ASN A 17 -9.78 11.32 -3.23
N PRO A 18 -9.82 10.43 -4.22
CA PRO A 18 -10.60 10.68 -5.44
C PRO A 18 -12.11 10.79 -5.19
N GLY A 19 -12.60 10.30 -4.03
CA GLY A 19 -14.01 10.37 -3.64
C GLY A 19 -14.42 11.61 -2.84
N GLY A 20 -13.52 12.56 -2.58
CA GLY A 20 -13.87 13.75 -1.80
C GLY A 20 -12.68 14.45 -1.16
N LEU A 21 -12.79 14.74 0.13
CA LEU A 21 -11.74 15.44 0.88
C LEU A 21 -10.53 14.55 1.10
N ASP A 22 -9.34 15.16 0.99
CA ASP A 22 -8.06 14.53 1.31
C ASP A 22 -8.07 13.95 2.73
N LEU A 23 -7.46 12.78 2.87
CA LEU A 23 -7.28 12.14 4.15
C LEU A 23 -6.00 12.64 4.82
N VAL A 24 -6.15 13.21 6.01
CA VAL A 24 -5.03 13.70 6.83
C VAL A 24 -4.86 12.80 8.05
N PHE A 25 -3.65 12.30 8.29
CA PHE A 25 -3.34 11.47 9.45
C PHE A 25 -1.85 11.46 9.79
N THR A 26 -1.53 11.17 11.06
CA THR A 26 -0.17 10.91 11.51
C THR A 26 0.13 9.40 11.43
N GLY A 27 1.27 9.04 10.86
CA GLY A 27 1.65 7.63 10.71
C GLY A 27 2.97 7.38 10.00
N GLU A 28 3.24 6.11 9.77
CA GLU A 28 4.39 5.59 9.06
C GLU A 28 4.00 5.21 7.63
N LYS A 29 4.82 5.59 6.65
CA LYS A 29 4.70 5.06 5.29
C LYS A 29 5.46 3.74 5.21
N LEU A 30 4.75 2.66 4.92
CA LEU A 30 5.30 1.31 4.80
C LEU A 30 5.85 1.05 3.41
N LEU A 31 5.15 1.53 2.38
CA LEU A 31 5.43 1.21 0.98
C LEU A 31 5.08 2.39 0.07
N SER A 32 5.85 2.56 -1.01
CA SER A 32 5.53 3.49 -2.10
C SER A 32 6.15 3.00 -3.39
N VAL A 33 5.36 2.33 -4.22
CA VAL A 33 5.82 1.61 -5.40
C VAL A 33 4.98 1.98 -6.63
N ASN A 34 5.50 1.60 -7.80
CA ASN A 34 4.78 1.69 -9.06
C ASN A 34 5.14 0.47 -9.92
N TYR A 35 4.19 -0.44 -10.10
CA TYR A 35 4.38 -1.59 -10.98
C TYR A 35 3.39 -1.52 -12.15
N HIS A 36 3.77 -2.11 -13.28
CA HIS A 36 2.97 -2.07 -14.50
C HIS A 36 1.59 -2.73 -14.37
N ASP A 37 1.50 -3.83 -13.62
CA ASP A 37 0.28 -4.62 -13.41
C ASP A 37 -0.67 -4.00 -12.37
N VAL A 38 -0.15 -3.41 -11.30
CA VAL A 38 -0.98 -2.82 -10.22
C VAL A 38 -1.10 -1.30 -10.26
N GLY A 39 -0.22 -0.61 -10.99
CA GLY A 39 -0.10 0.85 -10.96
C GLY A 39 0.71 1.36 -9.75
N SER A 40 0.50 2.64 -9.42
CA SER A 40 1.11 3.28 -8.26
C SER A 40 0.34 2.93 -7.00
N VAL A 41 1.06 2.45 -5.98
CA VAL A 41 0.50 2.11 -4.66
C VAL A 41 1.34 2.78 -3.58
N LYS A 42 0.66 3.45 -2.64
CA LYS A 42 1.24 3.92 -1.38
C LYS A 42 0.49 3.28 -0.23
N LEU A 43 1.21 2.69 0.73
CA LEU A 43 0.65 2.04 1.91
C LEU A 43 1.23 2.66 3.17
N TYR A 44 0.36 2.91 4.16
CA TYR A 44 0.70 3.56 5.40
C TYR A 44 0.11 2.80 6.59
N ARG A 45 0.77 2.90 7.74
CA ARG A 45 0.24 2.54 9.06
C ARG A 45 0.01 3.81 9.87
N THR A 46 -1.24 4.09 10.22
CA THR A 46 -1.60 5.20 11.10
C THR A 46 -1.11 4.95 12.53
N GLN A 47 -0.93 6.01 13.32
CA GLN A 47 -0.67 5.87 14.76
C GLN A 47 -1.80 5.14 15.50
N GLY A 48 -3.04 5.23 15.02
CA GLY A 48 -4.19 4.50 15.56
C GLY A 48 -4.25 3.01 15.17
N GLY A 49 -3.21 2.48 14.51
CA GLY A 49 -3.11 1.05 14.14
C GLY A 49 -3.88 0.65 12.89
N ARG A 50 -4.60 1.58 12.23
CA ARG A 50 -5.25 1.37 10.93
C ARG A 50 -4.25 1.47 9.79
N TYR A 51 -4.58 0.85 8.66
CA TYR A 51 -3.77 0.91 7.44
C TYR A 51 -4.51 1.73 6.37
N VAL A 52 -3.76 2.50 5.59
CA VAL A 52 -4.30 3.34 4.52
C VAL A 52 -3.58 2.99 3.22
N MET A 53 -4.33 2.70 2.16
CA MET A 53 -3.80 2.42 0.82
C MET A 53 -4.34 3.44 -0.18
N ARG A 54 -3.44 4.08 -0.91
CA ARG A 54 -3.76 4.88 -2.10
C ARG A 54 -3.28 4.14 -3.34
N GLN A 55 -4.18 3.83 -4.26
CA GLN A 55 -3.84 3.22 -5.54
C GLN A 55 -4.32 4.06 -6.71
N ARG A 56 -3.42 4.30 -7.67
CA ARG A 56 -3.77 4.86 -8.97
C ARG A 56 -3.16 4.03 -10.09
N ARG A 57 -3.98 3.57 -11.03
CA ARG A 57 -3.55 2.83 -12.22
C ARG A 57 -4.11 3.47 -13.48
N SER A 58 -3.23 3.66 -14.46
CA SER A 58 -3.56 4.16 -15.79
C SER A 58 -2.90 3.24 -16.81
N SER A 59 -3.66 2.78 -17.79
CA SER A 59 -3.15 1.99 -18.92
C SER A 59 -2.73 2.84 -20.11
N ARG A 60 -3.20 4.08 -20.18
CA ARG A 60 -2.86 5.05 -21.24
C ARG A 60 -2.99 6.49 -20.74
N PRO A 61 -2.30 7.46 -21.36
CA PRO A 61 -2.41 8.86 -21.00
C PRO A 61 -3.86 9.35 -20.98
N GLY A 62 -4.24 10.07 -19.92
CA GLY A 62 -5.60 10.62 -19.77
C GLY A 62 -6.69 9.62 -19.36
N PHE A 63 -6.38 8.33 -19.22
CA PHE A 63 -7.34 7.32 -18.76
C PHE A 63 -6.91 6.72 -17.42
N ILE A 64 -7.77 6.81 -16.42
CA ILE A 64 -7.55 6.23 -15.09
C ILE A 64 -8.45 5.00 -14.97
N GLU A 65 -7.85 3.82 -14.87
CA GLU A 65 -8.57 2.55 -14.71
C GLU A 65 -8.98 2.32 -13.27
N ILE A 66 -8.09 2.66 -12.35
CA ILE A 66 -8.31 2.51 -10.91
C ILE A 66 -7.83 3.80 -10.25
N ASP A 67 -8.71 4.42 -9.47
CA ASP A 67 -8.37 5.52 -8.60
C ASP A 67 -9.09 5.34 -7.27
N ARG A 68 -8.37 4.94 -6.22
CA ARG A 68 -9.00 4.67 -4.92
C ARG A 68 -8.11 4.96 -3.73
N LEU A 69 -8.78 5.21 -2.61
CA LEU A 69 -8.25 5.30 -1.26
C LEU A 69 -9.03 4.32 -0.38
N GLU A 70 -8.33 3.42 0.31
CA GLU A 70 -8.93 2.38 1.16
C GLU A 70 -8.33 2.39 2.56
N ILE A 71 -9.14 2.11 3.58
CA ILE A 71 -8.70 2.06 4.99
C ILE A 71 -9.02 0.68 5.57
N GLY A 72 -7.98 -0.07 5.94
CA GLY A 72 -8.06 -1.46 6.40
C GLY A 72 -7.61 -1.65 7.83
N GLN A 73 -7.77 -2.88 8.32
CA GLN A 73 -7.26 -3.33 9.61
C GLN A 73 -5.83 -3.90 9.52
N SER A 74 -5.43 -4.39 8.34
CA SER A 74 -4.10 -4.92 8.08
C SER A 74 -3.59 -4.55 6.68
N ALA A 75 -2.29 -4.71 6.47
CA ALA A 75 -1.68 -4.53 5.16
C ALA A 75 -2.15 -5.60 4.17
N GLU A 76 -2.24 -6.85 4.63
CA GLU A 76 -2.69 -8.02 3.88
C GLU A 76 -4.08 -7.79 3.29
N GLN A 77 -5.02 -7.33 4.13
CA GLN A 77 -6.40 -7.05 3.71
C GLN A 77 -6.42 -6.03 2.57
N LEU A 78 -5.59 -4.99 2.63
CA LEU A 78 -5.54 -3.96 1.59
C LEU A 78 -4.85 -4.47 0.32
N LEU A 79 -3.82 -5.31 0.45
CA LEU A 79 -3.16 -5.92 -0.69
C LEU A 79 -4.04 -6.97 -1.40
N ASP A 80 -4.95 -7.63 -0.68
CA ASP A 80 -5.95 -8.55 -1.27
C ASP A 80 -6.95 -7.85 -2.20
N LEU A 81 -7.11 -6.53 -2.07
CA LEU A 81 -7.96 -5.74 -2.96
C LEU A 81 -7.30 -5.48 -4.32
N LEU A 82 -5.99 -5.66 -4.44
CA LEU A 82 -5.24 -5.40 -5.66
C LEU A 82 -5.39 -6.55 -6.66
N VAL A 83 -5.23 -6.23 -7.95
CA VAL A 83 -5.18 -7.25 -9.00
C VAL A 83 -4.01 -8.18 -8.72
N THR A 84 -4.25 -9.49 -8.74
CA THR A 84 -3.20 -10.49 -8.54
C THR A 84 -2.13 -10.36 -9.62
N GLY A 85 -0.87 -10.38 -9.21
CA GLY A 85 0.24 -10.13 -10.13
C GLY A 85 1.58 -10.08 -9.43
N ARG A 86 2.65 -9.97 -10.23
CA ARG A 86 4.04 -9.92 -9.72
C ARG A 86 4.25 -8.72 -8.82
N GLY A 87 3.59 -7.60 -9.09
CA GLY A 87 3.62 -6.43 -8.23
C GLY A 87 3.12 -6.74 -6.81
N VAL A 88 1.98 -7.42 -6.68
CA VAL A 88 1.44 -7.80 -5.35
C VAL A 88 2.37 -8.75 -4.61
N THR A 89 2.95 -9.74 -5.31
CA THR A 89 3.93 -10.64 -4.70
C THR A 89 5.16 -9.90 -4.17
N ALA A 90 5.69 -8.94 -4.94
CA ALA A 90 6.82 -8.11 -4.50
C ALA A 90 6.46 -7.26 -3.29
N MET A 91 5.28 -6.62 -3.30
CA MET A 91 4.80 -5.82 -2.15
C MET A 91 4.66 -6.66 -0.88
N ARG A 92 4.17 -7.90 -1.00
CA ARG A 92 4.09 -8.83 0.14
C ARG A 92 5.46 -9.18 0.68
N ALA A 93 6.43 -9.48 -0.18
CA ALA A 93 7.80 -9.77 0.23
C ALA A 93 8.48 -8.56 0.90
N GLU A 94 8.31 -7.35 0.36
CA GLU A 94 8.86 -6.11 0.95
C GLU A 94 8.31 -5.81 2.35
N LEU A 95 7.07 -6.22 2.60
CA LEU A 95 6.41 -6.09 3.90
C LEU A 95 6.63 -7.31 4.82
N GLY A 96 7.39 -8.32 4.39
CA GLY A 96 7.62 -9.56 5.16
C GLY A 96 6.36 -10.39 5.36
N LEU A 97 5.41 -10.32 4.42
CA LEU A 97 4.12 -11.02 4.45
C LEU A 97 4.14 -12.34 3.65
N ASP A 98 5.31 -12.74 3.16
CA ASP A 98 5.54 -13.97 2.39
C ASP A 98 5.91 -15.17 3.27
N THR A 99 6.15 -14.96 4.57
CA THR A 99 6.46 -16.04 5.51
C THR A 99 5.22 -16.87 5.83
N SER A 100 5.02 -17.95 5.07
CA SER A 100 4.43 -19.17 5.62
C SER A 100 5.39 -19.67 6.70
N ILE A 101 5.07 -19.44 7.97
CA ILE A 101 5.75 -20.15 9.06
C ILE A 101 5.31 -21.61 8.91
N ARG A 102 6.20 -22.49 8.43
CA ARG A 102 6.04 -23.93 8.65
C ARG A 102 6.23 -24.12 10.15
N LEU A 103 5.15 -24.48 10.84
CA LEU A 103 5.23 -25.08 12.16
C LEU A 103 5.64 -26.54 11.95
N ASP A 104 6.88 -26.87 12.26
CA ASP A 104 7.33 -28.25 12.50
C ASP A 104 7.07 -28.68 13.95
#